data_AF-A0A917B200-F1
#
_entry.id   AF-A0A917B200-F1
#
_cell.length_a   1.000
_cell.length_b   1.000
_cell.length_c   1.000
_cell.angle_alpha   90.00
_cell.angle_beta   90.00
_cell.angle_gamma   90.00
#
_symmetry.space_group_name_H-M   'P 1'
#
loop_
_entity.id
_entity.type
_entity.pdbx_description
1 polymer ?
#
loop_
_entity_poly.entity_id
_entity_poly.type
_entity_poly.pdbx_seq_one_letter_code
_entity_poly.pdbx_strand_id
1 'polypeptide(L)'
;MSPSIKLELSEEEYEKAMLDAYSSHCSSIREYLRLLLFDEAPSYNYEDLLWQVEVGVENMESGTRFLIRELITEQDWNEIPLTVRKNLGRMVIQTVLNGTDFTSIIPDRKDSQGVQWYRKK
;
A
#
# COMPACT_ATOMS: atom_id res chain seq x y z
N MET A 1 12.23 -26.76 11.66
CA MET A 1 12.42 -26.20 10.30
C MET A 1 11.03 -26.00 9.72
N SER A 2 10.69 -24.78 9.32
CA SER A 2 9.42 -24.55 8.63
C SER A 2 9.53 -25.07 7.20
N PRO A 3 8.54 -25.81 6.66
CA PRO A 3 8.58 -26.25 5.28
C PRO A 3 8.64 -25.04 4.33
N SER A 4 9.55 -25.09 3.35
CA SER A 4 9.69 -24.05 2.33
C SER A 4 9.15 -24.55 1.00
N ILE A 5 8.21 -23.81 0.42
CA ILE A 5 7.68 -24.06 -0.92
C ILE A 5 8.38 -23.11 -1.89
N LYS A 6 8.87 -23.64 -3.01
CA LYS A 6 9.40 -22.85 -4.13
C LYS A 6 8.37 -22.87 -5.26
N LEU A 7 8.10 -21.69 -5.80
CA LEU A 7 7.24 -21.49 -6.97
C LEU A 7 8.09 -20.87 -8.05
N GLU A 8 8.04 -21.44 -9.25
CA GLU A 8 8.65 -20.85 -10.45
C GLU A 8 7.55 -20.11 -11.20
N LEU A 9 7.72 -18.80 -11.32
CA LEU A 9 6.83 -17.92 -12.07
C LEU A 9 7.62 -17.38 -13.26
N SER A 10 6.97 -17.26 -14.42
CA SER A 10 7.49 -16.44 -15.50
C SER A 10 7.54 -14.97 -15.08
N GLU A 11 8.25 -14.15 -15.85
CA GLU A 11 8.29 -12.70 -15.61
C GLU A 11 6.88 -12.08 -15.65
N GLU A 12 6.09 -12.46 -16.65
CA GLU A 12 4.70 -12.00 -16.82
C GLU A 12 3.80 -12.43 -15.64
N GLU A 13 3.94 -13.67 -15.16
CA GLU A 13 3.20 -14.17 -14.01
C GLU A 13 3.59 -13.45 -12.72
N TYR A 14 4.88 -13.16 -12.56
CA TYR A 14 5.40 -12.43 -11.41
C TYR A 14 4.90 -10.99 -11.38
N GLU A 15 4.93 -10.29 -12.52
CA GLU A 15 4.39 -8.94 -12.64
C GLU A 15 2.90 -8.89 -12.34
N LYS A 16 2.13 -9.84 -12.92
CA LYS A 16 0.70 -9.96 -12.65
C LYS A 16 0.44 -10.21 -11.16
N ALA A 17 1.15 -11.15 -10.54
CA ALA A 17 1.00 -11.45 -9.12
C ALA A 17 1.36 -10.25 -8.23
N MET A 18 2.27 -9.39 -8.67
CA MET A 18 2.60 -8.15 -7.97
C MET A 18 1.43 -7.17 -8.00
N LEU A 19 0.81 -6.98 -9.18
CA LEU A 19 -0.34 -6.09 -9.33
C LEU A 19 -1.53 -6.61 -8.52
N ASP A 20 -1.84 -7.91 -8.66
CA ASP A 20 -2.95 -8.54 -7.95
C ASP A 20 -2.77 -8.49 -6.43
N ALA A 21 -1.53 -8.60 -5.93
CA ALA A 21 -1.25 -8.46 -4.51
C ALA A 21 -1.69 -7.10 -3.97
N TYR A 22 -1.40 -6.01 -4.67
CA TYR A 22 -1.78 -4.67 -4.22
C TYR A 22 -3.29 -4.45 -4.31
N SER A 23 -3.94 -4.92 -5.39
CA SER A 23 -5.41 -4.87 -5.53
C SER A 23 -6.13 -5.70 -4.46
N SER A 24 -5.48 -6.72 -3.91
CA SER A 24 -6.00 -7.57 -2.82
C SER A 24 -5.55 -7.11 -1.44
N HIS A 25 -5.09 -5.85 -1.30
CA HIS A 25 -4.60 -5.26 -0.05
C HIS A 25 -3.49 -6.06 0.66
N CYS A 26 -2.69 -6.81 -0.11
CA CYS A 26 -1.54 -7.55 0.39
C CYS A 26 -0.26 -6.73 0.20
N SER A 27 0.61 -6.71 1.20
CA SER A 27 1.83 -5.89 1.15
C SER A 27 2.95 -6.48 0.30
N SER A 28 2.78 -7.73 -0.16
CA SER A 28 3.74 -8.44 -0.98
C SER A 28 3.09 -9.59 -1.74
N ILE A 29 3.74 -10.04 -2.82
CA ILE A 29 3.39 -11.27 -3.55
C ILE A 29 3.32 -12.47 -2.59
N ARG A 30 4.21 -12.55 -1.59
CA ARG A 30 4.21 -13.66 -0.62
C ARG A 30 2.92 -13.70 0.18
N GLU A 31 2.46 -12.56 0.68
CA GLU A 31 1.19 -12.50 1.43
C GLU A 31 0.02 -12.83 0.51
N TYR A 32 0.01 -12.30 -0.70
CA TYR A 32 -1.01 -12.62 -1.69
C TYR A 32 -1.07 -14.11 -2.03
N LEU A 33 0.07 -14.75 -2.26
CA LEU A 33 0.13 -16.19 -2.51
C LEU A 33 -0.30 -17.02 -1.29
N ARG A 34 -0.02 -16.55 -0.06
CA ARG A 34 -0.49 -17.22 1.16
C ARG A 34 -2.00 -17.11 1.33
N LEU A 35 -2.57 -15.94 1.04
CA LEU A 35 -4.00 -15.75 0.99
C LEU A 35 -4.63 -16.67 -0.05
N LEU A 36 -4.12 -16.68 -1.28
CA LEU A 36 -4.67 -17.50 -2.37
C LEU A 36 -4.56 -19.01 -2.11
N LEU A 37 -3.42 -19.49 -1.63
CA LEU A 37 -3.14 -20.92 -1.53
C LEU A 37 -3.61 -21.54 -0.22
N PHE A 38 -3.71 -20.73 0.85
CA PHE A 38 -3.94 -21.22 2.21
C PHE A 38 -5.02 -20.44 2.97
N ASP A 39 -5.66 -19.44 2.35
CA ASP A 39 -6.64 -18.54 2.99
C ASP A 39 -6.05 -17.83 4.23
N GLU A 40 -4.72 -17.63 4.23
CA GLU A 40 -4.01 -16.93 5.30
C GLU A 40 -4.17 -15.41 5.12
N ALA A 41 -4.81 -14.76 6.08
CA ALA A 41 -4.97 -13.31 6.09
C ALA A 41 -3.61 -12.57 6.09
N PRO A 42 -3.57 -11.33 5.54
CA PRO A 42 -2.36 -10.50 5.58
C PRO A 42 -1.84 -10.29 7.00
N SER A 43 -0.53 -10.02 7.14
CA SER A 43 0.10 -9.86 8.46
C SER A 43 -0.36 -8.61 9.23
N TYR A 44 -1.10 -7.72 8.59
CA TYR A 44 -1.66 -6.52 9.17
C TYR A 44 -2.93 -6.13 8.42
N ASN A 45 -3.83 -5.39 9.08
CA ASN A 45 -5.03 -4.88 8.44
C ASN A 45 -4.68 -3.66 7.54
N TYR A 46 -4.17 -3.94 6.35
CA TYR A 46 -3.86 -2.91 5.35
C TYR A 46 -5.11 -2.33 4.70
N GLU A 47 -6.21 -3.09 4.67
CA GLU A 47 -7.49 -2.63 4.14
C GLU A 47 -7.99 -1.41 4.92
N ASP A 48 -8.01 -1.50 6.25
CA ASP A 48 -8.38 -0.39 7.13
C ASP A 48 -7.48 0.84 6.94
N LEU A 49 -6.15 0.62 6.88
CA LEU A 49 -5.19 1.69 6.64
C LEU A 49 -5.40 2.39 5.29
N LEU A 50 -5.67 1.64 4.23
CA LEU A 50 -5.92 2.18 2.89
C LEU A 50 -7.25 2.92 2.84
N TRP A 51 -8.28 2.39 3.50
CA TRP A 51 -9.57 3.04 3.63
C TRP A 51 -9.45 4.40 4.35
N GLN A 52 -8.69 4.49 5.45
CA GLN A 52 -8.43 5.77 6.13
C GLN A 52 -7.76 6.79 5.20
N VAL A 53 -6.79 6.34 4.39
CA VAL A 53 -6.14 7.19 3.38
C VAL A 53 -7.15 7.66 2.33
N GLU A 54 -8.00 6.77 1.84
CA GLU A 54 -9.01 7.10 0.82
C GLU A 54 -9.98 8.15 1.32
N VAL A 55 -10.60 7.92 2.49
CA VAL A 55 -11.51 8.87 3.13
C VAL A 55 -10.82 10.20 3.42
N GLY A 56 -9.59 10.17 3.92
CA GLY A 56 -8.80 11.38 4.18
C GLY A 56 -8.53 12.18 2.89
N VAL A 57 -8.26 11.50 1.78
CA VAL A 57 -8.07 12.11 0.47
C VAL A 57 -9.36 12.66 -0.12
N GLU A 58 -10.50 11.99 0.05
CA GLU A 58 -11.80 12.44 -0.45
C GLU A 58 -12.25 13.76 0.20
N ASN A 59 -11.99 13.91 1.50
CA ASN A 59 -12.34 15.10 2.27
C ASN A 59 -11.40 16.28 2.06
N MET A 60 -10.35 16.12 1.26
CA MET A 60 -9.30 17.12 1.06
C MET A 60 -9.58 18.01 -0.15
N GLU A 61 -9.34 19.31 0.02
CA GLU A 61 -9.42 20.28 -1.08
C GLU A 61 -8.37 20.00 -2.17
N SER A 62 -8.78 20.18 -3.43
CA SER A 62 -7.91 20.08 -4.60
C SER A 62 -6.68 20.99 -4.47
N GLY A 63 -5.52 20.50 -4.88
CA GLY A 63 -4.23 21.20 -4.76
C GLY A 63 -3.54 21.09 -3.40
N THR A 64 -4.23 20.59 -2.36
CA THR A 64 -3.63 20.38 -1.04
C THR A 64 -2.49 19.37 -1.10
N ARG A 65 -1.40 19.69 -0.42
CA ARG A 65 -0.22 18.82 -0.28
C ARG A 65 -0.28 18.13 1.08
N PHE A 66 0.00 16.83 1.09
CA PHE A 66 -0.12 16.02 2.30
C PHE A 66 0.84 14.83 2.32
N LEU A 67 0.97 14.24 3.50
CA LEU A 67 1.63 12.96 3.74
C LEU A 67 0.61 11.89 4.11
N ILE A 68 0.86 10.63 3.73
CA ILE A 68 -0.03 9.50 4.08
C ILE A 68 -0.24 9.38 5.60
N ARG A 69 0.81 9.64 6.39
CA ARG A 69 0.72 9.61 7.86
C ARG A 69 -0.29 10.59 8.44
N GLU A 70 -0.59 11.69 7.74
CA GLU A 70 -1.50 12.73 8.20
C GLU A 70 -2.96 12.30 8.07
N LEU A 71 -3.22 11.25 7.28
CA LEU A 71 -4.55 10.71 7.03
C LEU A 71 -4.88 9.50 7.92
N ILE A 72 -3.90 8.96 8.63
CA ILE A 72 -4.14 7.88 9.60
C ILE A 72 -4.53 8.51 10.93
N THR A 73 -5.79 8.35 11.31
CA THR A 73 -6.39 9.09 12.44
C THR A 73 -6.95 8.18 13.53
N GLU A 74 -7.29 6.93 13.20
CA GLU A 74 -7.87 6.00 14.17
C GLU A 74 -6.84 5.35 15.11
N GLN A 75 -5.57 5.38 14.71
CA GLN A 75 -4.46 4.84 15.49
C GLN A 75 -3.26 5.78 15.45
N ASP A 76 -2.46 5.81 16.53
CA ASP A 76 -1.23 6.60 16.55
C ASP A 76 -0.25 6.02 15.51
N TRP A 77 0.15 6.87 14.56
CA TRP A 77 1.13 6.53 13.53
C TRP A 77 2.43 5.93 14.10
N ASN A 78 2.82 6.30 15.31
CA ASN A 78 4.04 5.80 15.94
C ASN A 78 3.90 4.40 16.52
N GLU A 79 2.68 3.95 16.80
CA GLU A 79 2.38 2.60 17.28
C GLU A 79 2.35 1.58 16.12
N ILE A 80 2.13 2.04 14.88
CA ILE A 80 2.21 1.19 13.70
C ILE A 80 3.67 0.73 13.48
N PRO A 81 3.93 -0.57 13.31
CA PRO A 81 5.28 -1.07 13.02
C PRO A 81 5.90 -0.38 11.80
N LEU A 82 7.20 -0.07 11.87
CA LEU A 82 7.90 0.64 10.78
C LEU A 82 7.79 -0.09 9.43
N THR A 83 7.81 -1.43 9.45
CA THR A 83 7.64 -2.26 8.25
C THR A 83 6.28 -2.06 7.61
N VAL A 84 5.21 -2.04 8.41
CA VAL A 84 3.83 -1.80 7.95
C VAL A 84 3.70 -0.40 7.36
N ARG A 85 4.24 0.63 8.02
CA ARG A 85 4.24 2.01 7.49
C ARG A 85 4.94 2.12 6.13
N LYS A 86 6.09 1.46 5.98
CA LYS A 86 6.83 1.40 4.71
C LYS A 86 6.07 0.63 3.63
N ASN A 87 5.36 -0.42 4.01
CA ASN A 87 4.53 -1.21 3.10
C ASN A 87 3.33 -0.40 2.63
N LEU A 88 2.60 0.26 3.53
CA LEU A 88 1.49 1.14 3.20
C LEU A 88 1.91 2.21 2.19
N GLY A 89 3.02 2.92 2.45
CA GLY A 89 3.52 3.93 1.51
C GLY A 89 3.87 3.35 0.13
N ARG A 90 4.39 2.11 0.08
CA ARG A 90 4.66 1.40 -1.19
C ARG A 90 3.37 1.01 -1.91
N MET A 91 2.37 0.54 -1.20
CA MET A 91 1.07 0.19 -1.78
C MET A 91 0.39 1.42 -2.37
N VAL A 92 0.35 2.54 -1.63
CA VAL A 92 -0.26 3.80 -2.11
C VAL A 92 0.48 4.34 -3.34
N ILE A 93 1.82 4.40 -3.33
CA ILE A 93 2.53 4.92 -4.52
C ILE A 93 2.35 4.01 -5.74
N GLN A 94 2.35 2.68 -5.57
CA GLN A 94 2.18 1.74 -6.68
C GLN A 94 0.78 1.85 -7.28
N THR A 95 -0.26 1.87 -6.45
CA THR A 95 -1.65 2.03 -6.92
C THR A 95 -1.88 3.38 -7.61
N VAL A 96 -1.31 4.47 -7.08
CA VAL A 96 -1.33 5.79 -7.75
C VAL A 96 -0.63 5.78 -9.11
N LEU A 97 0.54 5.14 -9.21
CA LEU A 97 1.31 5.06 -10.47
C LEU A 97 0.63 4.16 -11.51
N ASN A 98 0.01 3.07 -11.06
CA ASN A 98 -0.70 2.13 -11.90
C ASN A 98 -2.10 2.64 -12.30
N GLY A 99 -2.59 3.68 -11.62
CA GLY A 99 -3.90 4.29 -11.89
C GLY A 99 -5.08 3.40 -11.51
N THR A 100 -4.88 2.40 -10.63
CA THR A 100 -5.94 1.51 -10.17
C THR A 100 -6.79 2.19 -9.11
N ASP A 101 -6.13 2.68 -8.05
CA ASP A 101 -6.75 3.35 -6.90
C ASP A 101 -6.09 4.70 -6.64
N PHE A 102 -6.69 5.51 -5.76
CA PHE A 102 -6.18 6.84 -5.42
C PHE A 102 -5.96 7.74 -6.66
N THR A 103 -6.80 7.58 -7.68
CA THR A 103 -6.72 8.32 -8.95
C THR A 103 -6.89 9.83 -8.79
N SER A 104 -7.38 10.27 -7.63
CA SER A 104 -7.57 11.68 -7.27
C SER A 104 -6.32 12.35 -6.69
N ILE A 105 -5.20 11.64 -6.55
CA ILE A 105 -3.93 12.21 -6.04
C ILE A 105 -2.78 11.94 -7.02
N ILE A 106 -1.70 12.69 -6.87
CA ILE A 106 -0.45 12.51 -7.62
C ILE A 106 0.76 12.58 -6.70
N PRO A 107 1.87 11.88 -7.01
CA PRO A 107 3.13 12.10 -6.33
C PRO A 107 3.62 13.53 -6.60
N ASP A 108 4.01 14.26 -5.56
CA ASP A 108 4.51 15.63 -5.69
C ASP A 108 6.05 15.66 -5.59
N ARG A 109 6.61 15.50 -4.38
CA ARG A 109 8.06 15.52 -4.14
C ARG A 109 8.44 14.57 -3.01
N LYS A 110 9.72 14.25 -2.93
CA LYS A 110 10.31 13.67 -1.71
C LYS A 110 11.00 14.77 -0.90
N ASP A 111 10.87 14.71 0.41
CA ASP A 111 11.64 15.59 1.29
C ASP A 111 13.10 15.12 1.46
N SER A 112 13.87 15.85 2.26
CA SER A 112 15.28 15.53 2.53
C SER A 112 15.47 14.20 3.28
N GLN A 113 14.41 13.65 3.88
CA GLN A 113 14.41 12.35 4.55
C GLN A 113 13.92 11.23 3.63
N GLY A 114 13.60 11.55 2.37
CA GLY A 114 13.09 10.59 1.38
C GLY A 114 11.62 10.26 1.53
N VAL A 115 10.86 11.00 2.34
CA VAL A 115 9.42 10.78 2.54
C VAL A 115 8.66 11.35 1.34
N GLN A 116 7.75 10.56 0.78
CA GLN A 116 6.93 10.95 -0.36
C GLN A 116 5.76 11.86 0.06
N TRP A 117 5.71 13.06 -0.51
CA TRP A 117 4.57 13.97 -0.49
C TRP A 117 3.64 13.70 -1.66
N TYR A 118 2.36 13.90 -1.42
CA TYR A 118 1.30 13.78 -2.41
C TYR A 118 0.57 15.11 -2.56
N ARG A 119 -0.11 15.28 -3.68
CA ARG A 119 -1.00 16.41 -3.92
C ARG A 119 -2.34 15.91 -4.43
N LYS A 120 -3.44 16.41 -3.86
CA LYS A 120 -4.78 16.20 -4.40
C LYS A 120 -4.88 16.89 -5.76
N LYS A 121 -5.35 16.15 -6.78
CA LYS A 121 -5.55 16.69 -8.13
C LYS A 121 -6.53 17.84 -8.13
#